data_AF-A0A7X7T4Q1-F1
#
_entry.id   AF-A0A7X7T4Q1-F1
#
_cell.length_a   1.000
_cell.length_b   1.000
_cell.length_c   1.000
_cell.angle_alpha   90.00
_cell.angle_beta   90.00
_cell.angle_gamma   90.00
#
_symmetry.space_group_name_H-M   'P 1'
#
loop_
_entity.id
_entity.type
_entity.pdbx_description
1 polymer ?
#
loop_
_entity_poly.entity_id
_entity_poly.type
_entity_poly.pdbx_seq_one_letter_code
_entity_poly.pdbx_strand_id
1 'polypeptide(L)'
;PANDTETRRFTGHQRDLGSPTNTTDDLEYMHARYYGVKMGRLLSVDPIQETKKATRRPQSWNRYAYVIGNPVKFIDPSGAILEVAGEENQHIFFDAVTGSMPPGAAKYLKWMDKRLMIVGISAWAFSKMYGLVGHQLAYLTSSPQTFKVEIGPSRLADMGGGGWWDPGKGGGGTISIDPARFPREIGGVQVGFNEALVHELAHAVGTLIPGVQDRFNKYVLGVYPKIEGCAMAVENQYRRSVLGLGDLRIRLWYWWLGDYADPGPGEAVYP
;
A
#
# COMPACT_ATOMS: atom_id res chain seq x y z
N PRO A 1 22.13 17.10 -30.00
CA PRO A 1 21.13 16.88 -28.93
C PRO A 1 21.45 15.58 -28.20
N ALA A 2 21.76 15.65 -26.91
CA ALA A 2 22.20 14.49 -26.14
C ALA A 2 21.13 13.39 -26.12
N ASN A 3 21.55 12.14 -26.36
CA ASN A 3 20.78 10.92 -26.13
C ASN A 3 20.41 10.85 -24.65
N ASP A 4 19.31 11.50 -24.28
CA ASP A 4 18.68 11.29 -23.00
C ASP A 4 17.84 10.02 -23.09
N THR A 5 18.43 8.90 -22.66
CA THR A 5 17.76 7.60 -22.60
C THR A 5 16.83 7.48 -21.40
N GLU A 6 16.75 8.51 -20.54
CA GLU A 6 15.84 8.52 -19.40
C GLU A 6 14.38 8.66 -19.86
N THR A 7 13.68 7.53 -19.81
CA THR A 7 12.26 7.45 -20.14
C THR A 7 11.38 7.99 -19.01
N ARG A 8 11.90 8.06 -17.78
CA ARG A 8 11.18 8.62 -16.63
C ARG A 8 11.46 10.10 -16.47
N ARG A 9 10.41 10.91 -16.46
CA ARG A 9 10.51 12.37 -16.44
C ARG A 9 9.64 12.98 -15.35
N PHE A 10 8.60 13.70 -15.73
CA PHE A 10 7.87 14.55 -14.81
C PHE A 10 7.28 13.69 -13.68
N THR A 11 7.61 14.05 -12.43
CA THR A 11 7.17 13.34 -11.22
C THR A 11 7.56 11.85 -11.14
N GLY A 12 8.55 11.43 -11.94
CA GLY A 12 9.06 10.04 -11.98
C GLY A 12 8.29 9.09 -12.90
N HIS A 13 7.31 9.62 -13.64
CA HIS A 13 6.48 8.84 -14.57
C HIS A 13 7.14 8.67 -15.93
N GLN A 14 6.74 7.62 -16.64
CA GLN A 14 7.26 7.34 -17.98
C GLN A 14 6.66 8.31 -18.99
N ARG A 15 7.52 8.98 -19.76
CA ARG A 15 7.09 9.79 -20.88
C ARG A 15 6.92 8.96 -22.14
N ASP A 16 5.73 9.04 -22.73
CA ASP A 16 5.43 8.57 -24.06
C ASP A 16 5.62 9.71 -25.08
N LEU A 17 6.42 9.45 -26.11
CA LEU A 17 6.80 10.44 -27.13
C LEU A 17 5.92 10.21 -28.36
N GLY A 18 4.98 11.13 -28.62
CA GLY A 18 4.19 11.08 -29.85
C GLY A 18 5.04 11.37 -31.11
N SER A 19 6.11 12.15 -30.96
CA SER A 19 7.12 12.37 -31.99
C SER A 19 8.55 12.33 -31.41
N PRO A 20 9.52 11.65 -32.05
CA PRO A 20 10.91 11.64 -31.59
C PRO A 20 11.61 13.01 -31.68
N THR A 21 11.05 13.93 -32.48
CA THR A 21 11.67 15.23 -32.78
C THR A 21 10.87 16.42 -32.26
N ASN A 22 9.68 16.16 -31.70
CA ASN A 22 8.80 17.19 -31.21
C ASN A 22 8.14 16.75 -29.90
N THR A 23 8.09 17.66 -28.93
CA THR A 23 7.55 17.41 -27.59
C THR A 23 6.09 17.84 -27.44
N THR A 24 5.44 18.33 -28.51
CA THR A 24 4.09 18.91 -28.41
C THR A 24 3.00 17.92 -28.05
N ASP A 25 3.21 16.66 -28.37
CA ASP A 25 2.31 15.53 -28.16
C ASP A 25 2.82 14.57 -27.08
N ASP A 26 3.88 14.95 -26.35
CA ASP A 26 4.40 14.16 -25.23
C ASP A 26 3.35 14.00 -24.12
N LEU A 27 3.18 12.75 -23.68
CA LEU A 27 2.30 12.39 -22.58
C LEU A 27 3.09 11.72 -21.46
N GLU A 28 2.72 11.99 -20.22
CA GLU A 28 3.25 11.23 -19.06
C GLU A 28 2.24 10.15 -18.71
N TYR A 29 2.67 8.90 -18.79
CA TYR A 29 1.89 7.75 -18.34
C TYR A 29 1.98 7.65 -16.82
N MET A 30 0.90 8.06 -16.15
CA MET A 30 0.81 8.12 -14.69
C MET A 30 0.11 6.88 -14.13
N HIS A 31 0.38 5.73 -14.75
CA HIS A 31 -0.24 4.42 -14.55
C HIS A 31 -1.76 4.36 -14.78
N ALA A 32 -2.57 5.02 -13.94
CA ALA A 32 -4.02 5.00 -14.09
C ALA A 32 -4.53 5.97 -15.18
N ARG A 33 -3.73 6.98 -15.56
CA ARG A 33 -4.13 8.07 -16.45
C ARG A 33 -2.95 8.58 -17.28
N TYR A 34 -3.26 9.25 -18.39
CA TYR A 34 -2.27 10.02 -19.16
C TYR A 34 -2.36 11.50 -18.81
N TYR A 35 -1.22 12.14 -18.65
CA TYR A 35 -1.09 13.57 -18.36
C TYR A 35 -0.42 14.30 -19.52
N GLY A 36 -1.10 15.28 -20.10
CA GLY A 36 -0.56 16.13 -21.15
C GLY A 36 0.34 17.20 -20.54
N VAL A 37 1.66 17.07 -20.71
CA VAL A 37 2.65 17.95 -20.06
C VAL A 37 2.48 19.41 -20.50
N LYS A 38 2.22 19.63 -21.80
CA LYS A 38 2.02 20.98 -22.34
C LYS A 38 0.68 21.60 -21.94
N MET A 39 -0.34 20.77 -21.75
CA MET A 39 -1.68 21.24 -21.35
C MET A 39 -1.81 21.40 -19.84
N GLY A 40 -0.93 20.78 -19.07
CA GLY A 40 -0.96 20.80 -17.61
C GLY A 40 -2.16 20.04 -17.02
N ARG A 41 -2.71 19.07 -17.75
CA ARG A 41 -3.99 18.40 -17.42
C ARG A 41 -3.98 16.92 -17.77
N LEU A 42 -4.82 16.17 -17.07
CA LEU A 42 -5.13 14.78 -17.39
C LEU A 42 -5.93 14.71 -18.69
N LEU A 43 -5.72 13.66 -19.47
CA LEU A 43 -6.44 13.43 -20.73
C LEU A 43 -7.75 12.66 -20.54
N SER A 44 -7.95 12.06 -19.37
CA SER A 44 -9.19 11.43 -18.96
C SER A 44 -9.72 12.08 -17.69
N VAL A 45 -11.04 12.03 -17.53
CA VAL A 45 -11.71 12.44 -16.30
C VAL A 45 -11.17 11.58 -15.15
N ASP A 46 -10.68 12.21 -14.08
CA ASP A 46 -10.38 11.50 -12.83
C ASP A 46 -11.64 10.76 -12.37
N PRO A 47 -11.68 9.41 -12.35
CA PRO A 47 -12.87 8.66 -11.96
C PRO A 47 -13.32 8.97 -10.53
N ILE A 48 -12.42 9.54 -9.71
CA ILE A 48 -12.71 9.91 -8.33
C ILE A 48 -13.31 11.32 -8.30
N GLN A 49 -14.61 11.41 -8.02
CA GLN A 49 -15.30 12.68 -7.77
C GLN A 49 -15.89 12.69 -6.37
N GLU A 50 -15.40 13.60 -5.53
CA GLU A 50 -15.94 13.81 -4.20
C GLU A 50 -16.84 15.04 -4.15
N THR A 51 -18.12 14.85 -4.51
CA THR A 51 -19.12 15.92 -4.62
C THR A 51 -19.25 16.74 -3.34
N LYS A 52 -19.13 16.13 -2.15
CA LYS A 52 -19.18 16.83 -0.85
C LYS A 52 -17.98 17.76 -0.63
N LYS A 53 -16.80 17.41 -1.15
CA LYS A 53 -15.57 18.19 -1.02
C LYS A 53 -15.47 19.27 -2.07
N ALA A 54 -15.98 19.02 -3.27
CA ALA A 54 -16.05 20.01 -4.34
C ALA A 54 -16.87 21.25 -3.95
N THR A 55 -17.89 21.08 -3.10
CA THR A 55 -18.62 22.20 -2.49
C THR A 55 -17.75 23.06 -1.54
N ARG A 56 -16.77 22.46 -0.85
CA ARG A 56 -15.86 23.16 0.10
C ARG A 56 -14.54 23.60 -0.54
N ARG A 57 -14.15 22.99 -1.67
CA ARG A 57 -12.94 23.25 -2.43
C ARG A 57 -13.31 23.29 -3.92
N PRO A 58 -13.71 24.46 -4.44
CA PRO A 58 -14.20 24.58 -5.81
C PRO A 58 -13.21 24.04 -6.87
N GLN A 59 -11.91 24.06 -6.57
CA GLN A 59 -10.86 23.54 -7.45
C GLN A 59 -10.97 22.02 -7.70
N SER A 60 -11.57 21.24 -6.79
CA SER A 60 -11.74 19.79 -6.97
C SER A 60 -12.92 19.40 -7.87
N TRP A 61 -13.71 20.37 -8.37
CA TRP A 61 -14.64 20.11 -9.48
C TRP A 61 -13.90 19.85 -10.79
N ASN A 62 -12.66 20.30 -10.91
CA ASN A 62 -11.86 20.08 -12.11
C ASN A 62 -11.22 18.69 -12.08
N ARG A 63 -11.94 17.71 -12.62
CA ARG A 63 -11.49 16.31 -12.71
C ARG A 63 -10.38 16.08 -13.74
N TYR A 64 -9.93 17.12 -14.44
CA TYR A 64 -8.78 17.09 -15.34
C TYR A 64 -7.54 17.73 -14.71
N ALA A 65 -7.64 18.29 -13.51
CA ALA A 65 -6.51 18.92 -12.83
C ALA A 65 -5.61 17.86 -12.17
N TYR A 66 -4.34 17.83 -12.57
CA TYR A 66 -3.33 17.03 -11.88
C TYR A 66 -3.03 17.66 -10.51
N VAL A 67 -3.11 16.86 -9.44
CA VAL A 67 -2.87 17.25 -8.04
C VAL A 67 -3.46 18.61 -7.62
N ILE A 68 -4.73 18.86 -7.97
CA ILE A 68 -5.45 20.11 -7.64
C ILE A 68 -4.73 21.35 -8.22
N GLY A 69 -3.98 21.18 -9.31
CA GLY A 69 -3.23 22.25 -9.96
C GLY A 69 -1.95 22.69 -9.24
N ASN A 70 -1.45 21.93 -8.27
CA ASN A 70 -0.18 22.25 -7.59
C ASN A 70 0.87 21.11 -7.68
N PRO A 71 1.41 20.85 -8.89
CA PRO A 71 2.44 19.83 -9.13
C PRO A 71 3.81 20.11 -8.51
N VAL A 72 4.02 21.31 -7.96
CA VAL A 72 5.26 21.67 -7.27
C VAL A 72 5.24 21.13 -5.83
N LYS A 73 4.07 21.13 -5.20
CA LYS A 73 3.90 20.70 -3.81
C LYS A 73 3.47 19.23 -3.70
N PHE A 74 2.77 18.73 -4.71
CA PHE A 74 2.12 17.43 -4.68
C PHE A 74 2.51 16.62 -5.90
N ILE A 75 2.72 15.34 -5.67
CA ILE A 75 2.99 14.36 -6.71
C ILE A 75 1.94 13.26 -6.53
N ASP A 76 1.31 12.84 -7.61
CA ASP A 76 0.47 11.65 -7.65
C ASP A 76 1.31 10.52 -8.28
N PRO A 77 1.98 9.67 -7.46
CA PRO A 77 2.97 8.70 -7.94
C PRO A 77 2.37 7.49 -8.67
N SER A 78 1.05 7.38 -8.72
CA SER A 78 0.35 6.13 -9.07
C SER A 78 -0.92 6.33 -9.87
N GLY A 79 -1.53 7.51 -9.80
CA GLY A 79 -2.88 7.71 -10.30
C GLY A 79 -3.97 7.06 -9.43
N ALA A 80 -3.63 6.40 -8.30
CA ALA A 80 -4.56 5.77 -7.35
C ALA A 80 -4.01 5.64 -5.90
N ILE A 81 -4.81 5.13 -4.96
CA ILE A 81 -4.78 5.61 -3.55
C ILE A 81 -5.01 4.51 -2.50
N LEU A 82 -4.31 4.64 -1.36
CA LEU A 82 -4.66 3.98 -0.09
C LEU A 82 -5.58 4.89 0.73
N GLU A 83 -6.87 4.56 0.79
CA GLU A 83 -7.89 5.35 1.47
C GLU A 83 -8.31 4.69 2.80
N VAL A 84 -8.25 5.42 3.92
CA VAL A 84 -8.80 4.95 5.20
C VAL A 84 -10.22 5.46 5.36
N ALA A 85 -11.15 4.54 5.61
CA ALA A 85 -12.54 4.85 5.90
C ALA A 85 -12.70 5.39 7.33
N GLY A 86 -13.50 6.46 7.45
CA GLY A 86 -13.65 7.22 8.70
C GLY A 86 -12.44 8.13 8.94
N GLU A 87 -12.64 9.45 8.95
CA GLU A 87 -11.55 10.39 9.25
C GLU A 87 -11.08 10.25 10.69
N GLU A 88 -12.02 9.98 11.56
CA GLU A 88 -11.82 9.65 12.96
C GLU A 88 -10.88 8.46 13.17
N ASN A 89 -10.76 7.52 12.21
CA ASN A 89 -9.93 6.34 12.39
C ASN A 89 -8.55 6.44 11.71
N GLN A 90 -8.27 7.52 10.99
CA GLN A 90 -6.98 7.72 10.32
C GLN A 90 -5.81 7.79 11.29
N HIS A 91 -6.02 8.39 12.47
CA HIS A 91 -4.97 8.46 13.49
C HIS A 91 -4.60 7.05 14.00
N ILE A 92 -5.58 6.17 14.20
CA ILE A 92 -5.35 4.78 14.62
C ILE A 92 -4.50 4.04 13.59
N PHE A 93 -4.87 4.13 12.31
CA PHE A 93 -4.05 3.53 11.25
C PHE A 93 -2.67 4.16 11.22
N PHE A 94 -2.56 5.49 11.20
CA PHE A 94 -1.29 6.21 11.12
C PHE A 94 -0.33 5.84 12.26
N ASP A 95 -0.82 5.81 13.49
CA ASP A 95 -0.06 5.44 14.68
C ASP A 95 0.39 3.97 14.61
N ALA A 96 -0.47 3.07 14.14
CA ALA A 96 -0.13 1.67 13.96
C ALA A 96 0.96 1.47 12.90
N VAL A 97 0.81 2.03 11.68
CA VAL A 97 1.84 1.86 10.64
C VAL A 97 3.15 2.55 11.01
N THR A 98 3.11 3.75 11.59
CA THR A 98 4.34 4.44 12.03
C THR A 98 5.01 3.74 13.21
N GLY A 99 4.24 3.16 14.13
CA GLY A 99 4.75 2.33 15.22
C GLY A 99 5.31 0.97 14.76
N SER A 100 4.94 0.51 13.57
CA SER A 100 5.48 -0.70 12.92
C SER A 100 6.73 -0.45 12.07
N MET A 101 7.28 0.77 12.07
CA MET A 101 8.46 1.15 11.29
C MET A 101 9.57 1.72 12.18
N PRO A 102 10.83 1.74 11.70
CA PRO A 102 11.89 2.50 12.35
C PRO A 102 11.49 3.98 12.57
N PRO A 103 11.98 4.64 13.63
CA PRO A 103 11.63 6.02 13.95
C PRO A 103 11.83 6.99 12.79
N GLY A 104 10.98 8.01 12.72
CA GLY A 104 11.09 9.10 11.76
C GLY A 104 10.33 8.90 10.44
N ALA A 105 9.62 7.78 10.24
CA ALA A 105 8.76 7.56 9.07
C ALA A 105 7.64 8.61 8.94
N ALA A 106 7.07 9.02 10.07
CA ALA A 106 5.92 9.93 10.13
C ALA A 106 6.10 11.24 9.36
N LYS A 107 7.34 11.79 9.29
CA LYS A 107 7.60 13.07 8.59
C LYS A 107 7.42 12.97 7.06
N TYR A 108 7.50 11.76 6.53
CA TYR A 108 7.31 11.46 5.11
C TYR A 108 5.91 10.94 4.81
N LEU A 109 5.03 10.83 5.80
CA LEU A 109 3.67 10.37 5.61
C LEU A 109 2.70 11.53 5.85
N LYS A 110 1.83 11.80 4.87
CA LYS A 110 0.80 12.82 5.01
C LYS A 110 -0.55 12.30 4.55
N TRP A 111 -1.56 12.60 5.36
CA TRP A 111 -2.94 12.49 4.94
C TRP A 111 -3.27 13.61 3.97
N MET A 112 -3.75 13.24 2.79
CA MET A 112 -4.43 14.15 1.89
C MET A 112 -5.77 13.54 1.60
N ASP A 113 -6.81 14.08 2.23
CA ASP A 113 -8.18 13.77 1.82
C ASP A 113 -8.58 12.29 2.05
N LYS A 114 -8.21 11.74 3.22
CA LYS A 114 -8.31 10.33 3.62
C LYS A 114 -7.30 9.37 3.01
N ARG A 115 -6.33 9.92 2.29
CA ARG A 115 -5.35 9.18 1.51
C ARG A 115 -3.99 9.29 2.15
N LEU A 116 -3.34 8.16 2.40
CA LEU A 116 -1.98 8.19 2.88
C LEU A 116 -1.03 8.41 1.70
N MET A 117 -0.18 9.42 1.80
CA MET A 117 0.83 9.72 0.78
C MET A 117 2.23 9.71 1.37
N ILE A 118 3.17 9.17 0.60
CA ILE A 118 4.60 9.37 0.83
C ILE A 118 5.00 10.73 0.23
N VAL A 119 5.60 11.60 1.02
CA VAL A 119 5.97 12.97 0.65
C VAL A 119 7.43 13.26 0.95
N GLY A 120 8.02 14.17 0.18
CA GLY A 120 9.40 14.65 0.41
C GLY A 120 10.51 13.69 -0.02
N ILE A 121 10.18 12.42 -0.29
CA ILE A 121 11.06 11.41 -0.87
C ILE A 121 10.27 10.49 -1.81
N SER A 122 10.97 9.74 -2.67
CA SER A 122 10.32 8.75 -3.53
C SER A 122 9.85 7.54 -2.72
N ALA A 123 8.83 6.84 -3.21
CA ALA A 123 8.33 5.60 -2.59
C ALA A 123 9.44 4.53 -2.49
N TRP A 124 10.34 4.45 -3.47
CA TRP A 124 11.51 3.57 -3.44
C TRP A 124 12.51 3.95 -2.34
N ALA A 125 12.82 5.25 -2.19
CA ALA A 125 13.69 5.70 -1.11
C ALA A 125 13.04 5.43 0.26
N PHE A 126 11.74 5.69 0.39
CA PHE A 126 10.98 5.39 1.60
C PHE A 126 11.02 3.89 1.94
N SER A 127 10.85 3.02 0.94
CA SER A 127 10.89 1.56 1.14
C SER A 127 12.25 1.10 1.67
N LYS A 128 13.36 1.59 1.09
CA LYS A 128 14.72 1.27 1.55
C LYS A 128 15.02 1.79 2.95
N MET A 129 14.45 2.93 3.34
CA MET A 129 14.66 3.53 4.66
C MET A 129 13.84 2.87 5.77
N TYR A 130 12.62 2.40 5.47
CA TYR A 130 11.67 1.94 6.48
C TYR A 130 11.33 0.44 6.41
N GLY A 131 12.15 -0.32 5.68
CA GLY A 131 12.13 -1.78 5.68
C GLY A 131 10.80 -2.35 5.21
N LEU A 132 10.38 -3.47 5.80
CA LEU A 132 9.25 -4.28 5.34
C LEU A 132 7.94 -3.49 5.25
N VAL A 133 7.57 -2.79 6.32
CA VAL A 133 6.34 -1.98 6.36
C VAL A 133 6.46 -0.75 5.46
N GLY A 134 7.67 -0.21 5.31
CA GLY A 134 7.98 0.82 4.32
C GLY A 134 7.72 0.35 2.89
N HIS A 135 8.14 -0.88 2.55
CA HIS A 135 7.85 -1.52 1.27
C HIS A 135 6.35 -1.72 1.05
N GLN A 136 5.60 -2.19 2.05
CA GLN A 136 4.15 -2.35 1.94
C GLN A 136 3.45 -1.04 1.61
N LEU A 137 3.75 0.02 2.36
CA LEU A 137 3.19 1.34 2.11
C LEU A 137 3.62 1.89 0.75
N ALA A 138 4.89 1.70 0.37
CA ALA A 138 5.37 2.12 -0.94
C ALA A 138 4.59 1.43 -2.08
N TYR A 139 4.35 0.12 -2.00
CA TYR A 139 3.56 -0.60 -3.01
C TYR A 139 2.11 -0.14 -3.05
N LEU A 140 1.44 -0.07 -1.90
CA LEU A 140 0.02 0.27 -1.83
C LEU A 140 -0.24 1.72 -2.26
N THR A 141 0.62 2.65 -1.86
CA THR A 141 0.49 4.08 -2.23
C THR A 141 0.98 4.38 -3.65
N SER A 142 1.81 3.51 -4.24
CA SER A 142 2.28 3.64 -5.63
C SER A 142 1.46 2.84 -6.64
N SER A 143 0.46 2.07 -6.19
CA SER A 143 -0.35 1.23 -7.07
C SER A 143 -1.43 2.02 -7.82
N PRO A 144 -1.73 1.71 -9.09
CA PRO A 144 -2.90 2.26 -9.81
C PRO A 144 -4.24 1.69 -9.30
N GLN A 145 -4.21 0.77 -8.34
CA GLN A 145 -5.37 0.19 -7.69
C GLN A 145 -5.75 0.98 -6.44
N THR A 146 -7.05 1.07 -6.12
CA THR A 146 -7.49 1.69 -4.87
C THR A 146 -7.66 0.63 -3.78
N PHE A 147 -7.02 0.86 -2.64
CA PHE A 147 -7.13 0.01 -1.45
C PHE A 147 -7.85 0.78 -0.35
N LYS A 148 -8.93 0.20 0.16
CA LYS A 148 -9.67 0.75 1.29
C LYS A 148 -9.19 0.10 2.58
N VAL A 149 -8.95 0.89 3.62
CA VAL A 149 -8.69 0.40 4.97
C VAL A 149 -9.89 0.77 5.85
N GLU A 150 -10.58 -0.24 6.37
CA GLU A 150 -11.64 -0.10 7.36
C GLU A 150 -11.07 -0.44 8.73
N ILE A 151 -11.03 0.57 9.61
CA ILE A 151 -10.58 0.42 10.99
C ILE A 151 -11.81 0.41 11.91
N GLY A 152 -11.88 -0.57 12.80
CA GLY A 152 -12.97 -0.74 13.77
C GLY A 152 -13.92 -1.89 13.42
N PRO A 153 -15.03 -2.00 14.16
CA PRO A 153 -15.95 -3.13 14.03
C PRO A 153 -16.61 -3.14 12.65
N SER A 154 -16.52 -4.29 11.97
CA SER A 154 -17.13 -4.50 10.65
C SER A 154 -17.43 -5.98 10.42
N ARG A 155 -18.34 -6.27 9.49
CA ARG A 155 -18.63 -7.65 9.06
C ARG A 155 -17.39 -8.36 8.53
N LEU A 156 -16.52 -7.64 7.81
CA LEU A 156 -15.29 -8.21 7.27
C LEU A 156 -14.30 -8.54 8.40
N ALA A 157 -14.08 -7.63 9.35
CA ALA A 157 -13.24 -7.89 10.51
C ALA A 157 -13.75 -9.09 11.32
N ASP A 158 -15.07 -9.22 11.51
CA ASP A 158 -15.68 -10.35 12.22
C ASP A 158 -15.44 -11.69 11.50
N MET A 159 -15.44 -11.72 10.17
CA MET A 159 -15.19 -12.94 9.38
C MET A 159 -13.80 -13.53 9.60
N GLY A 160 -12.79 -12.71 9.87
CA GLY A 160 -11.42 -13.16 10.21
C GLY A 160 -11.09 -13.12 11.70
N GLY A 161 -12.08 -12.84 12.55
CA GLY A 161 -11.92 -12.74 14.01
C GLY A 161 -11.12 -11.51 14.47
N GLY A 162 -11.01 -10.48 13.64
CA GLY A 162 -10.35 -9.22 13.97
C GLY A 162 -9.69 -8.53 12.79
N GLY A 163 -9.25 -9.26 11.77
CA GLY A 163 -8.65 -8.74 10.54
C GLY A 163 -9.11 -9.56 9.33
N TRP A 164 -9.31 -8.92 8.18
CA TRP A 164 -9.70 -9.59 6.94
C TRP A 164 -9.31 -8.80 5.70
N TRP A 165 -8.74 -9.52 4.73
CA TRP A 165 -8.51 -9.04 3.37
C TRP A 165 -9.61 -9.49 2.41
N ASP A 166 -10.28 -8.52 1.79
CA ASP A 166 -11.20 -8.73 0.69
C ASP A 166 -10.59 -8.20 -0.63
N PRO A 167 -10.14 -9.06 -1.57
CA PRO A 167 -9.51 -8.65 -2.83
C PRO A 167 -10.44 -7.92 -3.81
N GLY A 168 -11.75 -7.79 -3.49
CA GLY A 168 -12.70 -7.10 -4.35
C GLY A 168 -12.82 -7.69 -5.76
N LYS A 169 -13.46 -6.96 -6.67
CA LYS A 169 -13.50 -7.30 -8.11
C LYS A 169 -12.83 -6.18 -8.90
N GLY A 170 -11.70 -6.46 -9.56
CA GLY A 170 -11.11 -5.53 -10.55
C GLY A 170 -9.79 -4.85 -10.17
N GLY A 171 -8.98 -5.43 -9.27
CA GLY A 171 -7.65 -4.91 -8.94
C GLY A 171 -7.73 -3.76 -7.93
N GLY A 172 -8.03 -4.10 -6.67
CA GLY A 172 -8.07 -3.23 -5.50
C GLY A 172 -8.45 -4.10 -4.30
N GLY A 173 -9.00 -3.53 -3.24
CA GLY A 173 -9.60 -4.34 -2.19
C GLY A 173 -9.82 -3.61 -0.88
N THR A 174 -10.41 -4.32 0.09
CA THR A 174 -10.69 -3.80 1.42
C THR A 174 -9.87 -4.58 2.45
N ILE A 175 -9.03 -3.84 3.17
CA ILE A 175 -8.34 -4.27 4.38
C ILE A 175 -9.25 -3.88 5.53
N SER A 176 -9.85 -4.84 6.21
CA SER A 176 -10.66 -4.55 7.40
C SER A 176 -9.93 -5.04 8.64
N ILE A 177 -9.86 -4.21 9.69
CA ILE A 177 -9.26 -4.60 10.96
C ILE A 177 -9.89 -3.86 12.13
N ASP A 178 -10.25 -4.59 13.18
CA ASP A 178 -10.83 -4.05 14.40
C ASP A 178 -9.79 -4.06 15.54
N PRO A 179 -9.26 -2.90 15.95
CA PRO A 179 -8.31 -2.82 17.05
C PRO A 179 -8.84 -3.43 18.36
N ALA A 180 -10.15 -3.40 18.60
CA ALA A 180 -10.76 -3.93 19.83
C ALA A 180 -10.70 -5.46 19.93
N ARG A 181 -10.35 -6.15 18.83
CA ARG A 181 -10.17 -7.61 18.80
C ARG A 181 -8.74 -8.04 19.14
N PHE A 182 -7.85 -7.10 19.43
CA PHE A 182 -6.44 -7.35 19.73
C PHE A 182 -6.02 -6.75 21.10
N PRO A 183 -5.04 -7.37 21.80
CA PRO A 183 -4.36 -8.59 21.41
C PRO A 183 -5.26 -9.83 21.52
N ARG A 184 -5.02 -10.82 20.68
CA ARG A 184 -5.71 -12.12 20.75
C ARG A 184 -4.73 -13.27 20.68
N GLU A 185 -5.14 -14.42 21.20
CA GLU A 185 -4.39 -15.66 21.09
C GLU A 185 -4.83 -16.43 19.85
N ILE A 186 -3.87 -16.78 19.01
CA ILE A 186 -4.05 -17.52 17.76
C ILE A 186 -3.05 -18.67 17.79
N GLY A 187 -3.53 -19.89 18.01
CA GLY A 187 -2.67 -21.07 18.01
C GLY A 187 -1.55 -21.08 19.04
N GLY A 188 -1.81 -20.58 20.25
CA GLY A 188 -0.81 -20.47 21.32
C GLY A 188 0.13 -19.26 21.19
N VAL A 189 -0.08 -18.40 20.19
CA VAL A 189 0.70 -17.18 19.96
C VAL A 189 -0.18 -15.96 20.22
N GLN A 190 0.29 -15.06 21.09
CA GLN A 190 -0.35 -13.75 21.25
C GLN A 190 -0.02 -12.83 20.07
N VAL A 191 -1.02 -12.13 19.60
CA VAL A 191 -0.98 -11.31 18.39
C VAL A 191 -1.42 -9.90 18.72
N GLY A 192 -0.53 -8.93 18.54
CA GLY A 192 -0.86 -7.52 18.66
C GLY A 192 -1.60 -6.96 17.45
N PHE A 193 -2.26 -5.81 17.65
CA PHE A 193 -2.94 -5.08 16.59
C PHE A 193 -2.01 -4.72 15.43
N ASN A 194 -0.82 -4.20 15.73
CA ASN A 194 0.17 -3.81 14.70
C ASN A 194 0.64 -4.99 13.86
N GLU A 195 0.85 -6.16 14.49
CA GLU A 195 1.22 -7.39 13.78
C GLU A 195 0.11 -7.82 12.81
N ALA A 196 -1.14 -7.82 13.28
CA ALA A 196 -2.29 -8.14 12.45
C ALA A 196 -2.47 -7.12 11.31
N LEU A 197 -2.26 -5.83 11.55
CA LEU A 197 -2.32 -4.81 10.50
C LEU A 197 -1.27 -5.06 9.41
N VAL A 198 -0.03 -5.37 9.82
CA VAL A 198 1.06 -5.70 8.89
C VAL A 198 0.72 -6.94 8.06
N HIS A 199 0.09 -7.95 8.67
CA HIS A 199 -0.41 -9.14 7.98
C HIS A 199 -1.47 -8.78 6.93
N GLU A 200 -2.50 -7.99 7.29
CA GLU A 200 -3.56 -7.63 6.33
C GLU A 200 -3.05 -6.75 5.17
N LEU A 201 -2.11 -5.84 5.45
CA LEU A 201 -1.44 -5.05 4.40
C LEU A 201 -0.66 -5.94 3.43
N ALA A 202 -0.09 -7.05 3.91
CA ALA A 202 0.69 -7.96 3.10
C ALA A 202 -0.17 -8.78 2.13
N HIS A 203 -1.41 -9.11 2.50
CA HIS A 203 -2.35 -9.70 1.55
C HIS A 203 -2.59 -8.77 0.35
N ALA A 204 -2.87 -7.49 0.64
CA ALA A 204 -3.09 -6.48 -0.39
C ALA A 204 -1.86 -6.32 -1.30
N VAL A 205 -0.66 -6.18 -0.74
CA VAL A 205 0.58 -6.12 -1.53
C VAL A 205 0.81 -7.41 -2.32
N GLY A 206 0.46 -8.56 -1.73
CA GLY A 206 0.54 -9.85 -2.41
C GLY A 206 -0.26 -9.91 -3.71
N THR A 207 -1.37 -9.18 -3.79
CA THR A 207 -2.18 -9.10 -5.03
C THR A 207 -1.58 -8.18 -6.08
N LEU A 208 -0.66 -7.30 -5.70
CA LEU A 208 0.00 -6.35 -6.60
C LEU A 208 1.23 -6.92 -7.29
N ILE A 209 1.93 -7.86 -6.66
CA ILE A 209 3.19 -8.40 -7.16
C ILE A 209 2.92 -9.79 -7.76
N PRO A 210 2.95 -9.94 -9.10
CA PRO A 210 2.68 -11.22 -9.75
C PRO A 210 3.58 -12.33 -9.20
N GLY A 211 2.99 -13.47 -8.85
CA GLY A 211 3.71 -14.65 -8.37
C GLY A 211 4.26 -14.58 -6.95
N VAL A 212 4.16 -13.43 -6.25
CA VAL A 212 4.66 -13.34 -4.86
C VAL A 212 3.85 -14.24 -3.93
N GLN A 213 2.53 -14.29 -4.08
CA GLN A 213 1.69 -15.16 -3.26
C GLN A 213 2.03 -16.63 -3.50
N ASP A 214 2.11 -17.05 -4.76
CA ASP A 214 2.45 -18.43 -5.13
C ASP A 214 3.83 -18.85 -4.60
N ARG A 215 4.81 -17.93 -4.65
CA ARG A 215 6.15 -18.14 -4.11
C ARG A 215 6.11 -18.53 -2.63
N PHE A 216 5.23 -17.93 -1.84
CA PHE A 216 5.15 -18.17 -0.40
C PHE A 216 4.10 -19.23 -0.02
N ASN A 217 3.07 -19.43 -0.84
CA ASN A 217 2.04 -20.44 -0.61
C ASN A 217 2.62 -21.88 -0.60
N LYS A 218 3.74 -22.12 -1.29
CA LYS A 218 4.45 -23.42 -1.23
C LYS A 218 4.96 -23.77 0.18
N TYR A 219 5.14 -22.79 1.06
CA TYR A 219 5.56 -22.99 2.44
C TYR A 219 4.37 -23.18 3.41
N VAL A 220 3.13 -23.13 2.89
CA VAL A 220 1.90 -23.30 3.67
C VAL A 220 1.46 -24.77 3.58
N LEU A 221 1.37 -25.48 4.72
CA LEU A 221 0.97 -26.91 4.76
C LEU A 221 -0.49 -27.14 4.33
N GLY A 222 -0.77 -27.26 3.03
CA GLY A 222 -1.79 -28.10 2.40
C GLY A 222 -3.28 -28.10 2.84
N VAL A 223 -3.70 -27.46 3.93
CA VAL A 223 -5.05 -27.65 4.53
C VAL A 223 -6.02 -26.50 4.18
N TYR A 224 -5.59 -25.47 3.45
CA TYR A 224 -6.46 -24.40 2.95
C TYR A 224 -6.02 -23.92 1.56
N PRO A 225 -6.96 -23.67 0.62
CA PRO A 225 -6.62 -23.20 -0.73
C PRO A 225 -6.27 -21.69 -0.80
N LYS A 226 -5.79 -21.04 0.28
CA LYS A 226 -5.99 -19.58 0.47
C LYS A 226 -4.70 -18.77 0.60
N ILE A 227 -4.84 -17.50 0.20
CA ILE A 227 -3.89 -16.43 -0.10
C ILE A 227 -3.05 -15.97 1.14
N GLU A 228 -2.56 -16.88 1.97
CA GLU A 228 -1.96 -16.58 3.28
C GLU A 228 -0.43 -16.54 3.28
N GLY A 229 0.24 -17.26 2.37
CA GLY A 229 1.68 -17.48 2.47
C GLY A 229 2.49 -16.20 2.50
N CYS A 230 2.17 -15.24 1.62
CA CYS A 230 2.84 -13.94 1.58
C CYS A 230 2.60 -13.16 2.89
N ALA A 231 1.35 -13.10 3.36
CA ALA A 231 1.01 -12.34 4.56
C ALA A 231 1.70 -12.89 5.82
N MET A 232 1.74 -14.21 5.93
CA MET A 232 2.45 -14.91 7.00
C MET A 232 3.96 -14.68 6.95
N ALA A 233 4.57 -14.74 5.77
CA ALA A 233 6.01 -14.47 5.61
C ALA A 233 6.37 -13.05 6.06
N VAL A 234 5.54 -12.07 5.71
CA VAL A 234 5.71 -10.67 6.16
C VAL A 234 5.52 -10.57 7.67
N GLU A 235 4.46 -11.13 8.24
CA GLU A 235 4.19 -11.05 9.67
C GLU A 235 5.35 -11.66 10.48
N ASN A 236 5.86 -12.82 10.04
CA ASN A 236 6.99 -13.50 10.65
C ASN A 236 8.29 -12.69 10.55
N GLN A 237 8.56 -12.07 9.40
CA GLN A 237 9.71 -11.18 9.25
C GLN A 237 9.57 -9.93 10.13
N TYR A 238 8.36 -9.37 10.27
CA TYR A 238 8.06 -8.25 11.17
C TYR A 238 8.34 -8.61 12.63
N ARG A 239 7.85 -9.77 13.10
CA ARG A 239 8.08 -10.29 14.46
C ARG A 239 9.57 -10.39 14.79
N ARG A 240 10.40 -10.85 13.86
CA ARG A 240 11.85 -10.93 14.05
C ARG A 240 12.54 -9.57 13.99
N SER A 241 12.31 -8.83 12.91
CA SER A 241 13.12 -7.65 12.57
C SER A 241 12.70 -6.38 13.30
N VAL A 242 11.43 -6.27 13.71
CA VAL A 242 10.90 -5.09 14.38
C VAL A 242 10.62 -5.37 15.86
N LEU A 243 9.99 -6.51 16.17
CA LEU A 243 9.65 -6.85 17.57
C LEU A 243 10.76 -7.60 18.32
N GLY A 244 11.81 -8.04 17.63
CA GLY A 244 12.91 -8.80 18.25
C GLY A 244 12.48 -10.15 18.82
N LEU A 245 11.37 -10.71 18.35
CA LEU A 245 10.88 -12.00 18.82
C LEU A 245 11.70 -13.13 18.20
N GLY A 246 12.13 -14.07 19.04
CA GLY A 246 12.85 -15.27 18.61
C GLY A 246 11.97 -16.26 17.84
N ASP A 247 12.63 -17.23 17.22
CA ASP A 247 12.05 -18.23 16.30
C ASP A 247 10.87 -19.04 16.84
N LEU A 248 10.73 -19.15 18.16
CA LEU A 248 9.63 -19.85 18.84
C LEU A 248 8.31 -19.05 18.87
N ARG A 249 8.32 -17.77 18.48
CA ARG A 249 7.12 -16.90 18.45
C ARG A 249 6.64 -16.58 17.03
N ILE A 250 7.03 -17.42 16.07
CA ILE A 250 6.78 -17.32 14.63
C ILE A 250 5.68 -18.33 14.21
N ARG A 251 4.86 -18.01 13.21
CA ARG A 251 3.67 -18.79 12.78
C ARG A 251 3.92 -19.62 11.50
N LEU A 252 3.54 -20.93 11.40
CA LEU A 252 3.34 -21.63 10.08
C LEU A 252 1.84 -21.51 9.79
N TRP A 253 0.97 -21.52 10.82
CA TRP A 253 -0.49 -21.57 10.67
C TRP A 253 -1.22 -20.79 11.76
N TYR A 254 -2.44 -20.32 11.44
CA TYR A 254 -3.38 -19.67 12.37
C TYR A 254 -3.72 -20.47 13.65
N TRP A 255 -3.18 -21.67 13.88
CA TRP A 255 -3.64 -22.54 14.96
C TRP A 255 -2.54 -23.28 15.74
N TRP A 256 -1.28 -23.32 15.30
CA TRP A 256 -0.22 -24.08 16.00
C TRP A 256 1.16 -23.42 15.99
N LEU A 257 1.92 -23.68 17.06
CA LEU A 257 3.28 -23.20 17.32
C LEU A 257 4.34 -24.08 16.60
N GLY A 258 5.46 -23.47 16.20
CA GLY A 258 6.65 -24.23 15.75
C GLY A 258 6.71 -24.48 14.25
N ASP A 259 6.00 -23.63 13.55
CA ASP A 259 5.52 -23.86 12.22
C ASP A 259 6.00 -22.53 11.47
N TYR A 260 6.50 -22.52 10.23
CA TYR A 260 7.22 -21.59 9.39
C TYR A 260 6.73 -21.52 7.93
N ALA A 261 6.25 -20.35 7.52
CA ALA A 261 6.46 -19.83 6.16
C ALA A 261 7.56 -18.75 6.23
N ASP A 262 8.76 -19.13 6.66
CA ASP A 262 9.90 -18.23 6.69
C ASP A 262 10.79 -18.49 5.48
N PRO A 263 11.01 -17.49 4.63
CA PRO A 263 11.96 -17.62 3.53
C PRO A 263 13.42 -17.77 3.99
N GLY A 264 13.69 -17.53 5.28
CA GLY A 264 15.01 -17.60 5.88
C GLY A 264 15.70 -16.23 5.89
N PRO A 265 16.81 -16.09 6.65
CA PRO A 265 17.46 -14.79 6.90
C PRO A 265 18.02 -14.08 5.66
N GLY A 266 18.06 -14.74 4.50
CA GLY A 266 18.58 -14.18 3.25
C GLY A 266 17.56 -13.95 2.14
N GLU A 267 16.29 -14.33 2.34
CA GLU A 267 15.28 -14.26 1.27
C GLU A 267 14.25 -13.17 1.59
N ALA A 268 14.31 -12.08 0.81
CA ALA A 268 13.42 -10.94 0.98
C ALA A 268 12.01 -11.24 0.44
N VAL A 269 10.99 -10.86 1.23
CA VAL A 269 9.58 -11.00 0.83
C VAL A 269 9.23 -10.08 -0.34
N TYR A 270 9.74 -8.85 -0.31
CA TYR A 270 9.59 -7.87 -1.38
C TYR A 270 10.90 -7.68 -2.15
N PRO A 271 10.85 -7.47 -3.47
CA PRO A 271 12.03 -7.19 -4.29
C PRO A 271 12.66 -5.81 -4.01
#